data_AF-A0A939HRB0-F1
#
_entry.id   AF-A0A939HRB0-F1
#
_cell.length_a   1.000
_cell.length_b   1.000
_cell.length_c   1.000
_cell.angle_alpha   90.00
_cell.angle_beta   90.00
_cell.angle_gamma   90.00
#
_symmetry.space_group_name_H-M   'P 1'
#
loop_
_entity.id
_entity.type
_entity.pdbx_description
1 polymer ?
#
loop_
_entity_poly.entity_id
_entity_poly.type
_entity_poly.pdbx_seq_one_letter_code
_entity_poly.pdbx_strand_id
1 'polypeptide(L)' 'MSATAPLRPLTIPRGARHALFHLSEGARMRLARNLLDEKSCLEDEASCATLSSTTRATFRRRACRAGRRARLLLLDVPA' A
#
# COMPACT_ATOMS: atom_id res chain seq x y z
N MET A 1 31.84 -2.40 24.23
CA MET A 1 31.79 -2.76 22.80
C MET A 1 30.55 -3.61 22.59
N SER A 2 29.43 -3.04 22.13
CA SER A 2 28.14 -3.75 22.04
C SER A 2 27.93 -4.32 20.65
N ALA A 3 27.70 -5.63 20.59
CA ALA A 3 27.53 -6.39 19.37
C ALA A 3 26.24 -6.01 18.64
N THR A 4 26.39 -5.58 17.38
CA THR A 4 25.30 -5.33 16.42
C THR A 4 24.65 -6.66 16.05
N ALA A 5 23.44 -6.92 16.56
CA ALA A 5 22.65 -8.08 16.13
C ALA A 5 22.25 -7.91 14.65
N PRO A 6 22.47 -8.91 13.78
CA PRO A 6 22.09 -8.81 12.38
C PRO A 6 20.57 -8.80 12.23
N LEU A 7 20.05 -7.80 11.52
CA LEU A 7 18.64 -7.70 11.13
C LEU A 7 18.28 -8.90 10.26
N ARG A 8 17.51 -9.84 10.80
CA ARG A 8 17.00 -10.99 10.06
C ARG A 8 16.10 -10.49 8.91
N PRO A 9 16.26 -11.00 7.68
CA PRO A 9 15.31 -10.72 6.61
C PRO A 9 13.94 -11.26 7.02
N LEU A 10 12.96 -10.36 7.08
CA LEU A 10 11.55 -10.70 7.25
C LEU A 10 11.09 -11.46 6.01
N THR A 11 11.27 -12.78 6.01
CA THR A 11 10.66 -13.68 5.04
C THR A 11 9.15 -13.61 5.24
N ILE A 12 8.48 -12.73 4.49
CA ILE A 12 7.01 -12.70 4.47
C ILE A 12 6.56 -14.03 3.86
N PRO A 13 5.90 -14.93 4.61
CA PRO A 13 5.46 -16.21 4.06
C PRO A 13 4.47 -15.93 2.93
N ARG A 14 4.64 -16.64 1.80
CA ARG A 14 3.79 -16.55 0.60
C ARG A 14 2.28 -16.77 0.90
N GLY A 15 1.94 -17.29 2.07
CA GLY A 15 0.57 -17.44 2.57
C GLY A 15 -0.15 -16.14 2.96
N ALA A 16 0.54 -15.00 3.08
CA ALA A 16 -0.11 -13.72 3.37
C ALA A 16 -1.02 -13.22 2.24
N ARG A 17 -0.93 -13.79 1.02
CA ARG A 17 -1.90 -13.55 -0.05
C ARG A 17 -3.29 -14.08 0.30
N HIS A 18 -3.39 -15.16 1.10
CA HIS A 18 -4.66 -15.79 1.42
C HIS A 18 -5.47 -15.04 2.49
N ALA A 19 -4.83 -14.20 3.31
CA ALA A 19 -5.51 -13.46 4.37
C ALA A 19 -6.45 -12.35 3.85
N LEU A 20 -6.31 -11.93 2.58
CA LEU A 20 -7.21 -10.96 1.95
C LEU A 20 -8.56 -11.59 1.53
N PHE A 21 -8.64 -12.92 1.42
CA PHE A 21 -9.84 -13.64 0.97
C PHE A 21 -10.90 -13.82 2.06
N HIS A 22 -10.63 -13.43 3.30
CA HIS A 22 -11.58 -13.56 4.43
C HIS A 22 -12.23 -12.25 4.86
N LEU A 23 -11.98 -11.15 4.15
CA LEU A 23 -12.70 -9.90 4.41
C LEU A 23 -14.10 -10.01 3.83
N SER A 24 -15.11 -9.61 4.63
CA SER A 24 -16.45 -9.39 4.10
C SER A 24 -16.40 -8.35 2.98
N GLU A 25 -17.34 -8.42 2.04
CA GLU A 25 -17.42 -7.48 0.92
C GLU A 25 -17.38 -6.02 1.39
N GLY A 26 -18.18 -5.68 2.41
CA GLY A 26 -18.17 -4.35 3.03
C GLY A 26 -16.81 -3.95 3.62
N ALA A 27 -16.08 -4.87 4.24
CA ALA A 27 -14.74 -4.61 4.75
C ALA A 27 -13.73 -4.40 3.61
N ARG A 28 -13.81 -5.18 2.52
CA ARG A 28 -12.97 -4.97 1.32
C ARG A 28 -13.25 -3.61 0.68
N MET A 29 -14.52 -3.24 0.50
CA MET A 29 -14.92 -1.97 -0.09
C MET A 29 -14.46 -0.78 0.75
N ARG A 30 -14.62 -0.85 2.08
CA ARG A 30 -14.12 0.18 3.00
C ARG A 30 -12.60 0.31 2.91
N LEU A 31 -11.88 -0.81 2.91
CA LEU A 31 -10.43 -0.81 2.78
C LEU A 31 -9.97 -0.26 1.42
N ALA A 32 -10.66 -0.61 0.34
CA ALA A 32 -10.39 -0.10 -1.00
C ALA A 32 -10.59 1.43 -1.06
N ARG A 33 -11.67 1.95 -0.47
CA ARG A 33 -11.92 3.40 -0.38
C ARG A 33 -10.80 4.10 0.39
N ASN A 34 -10.44 3.61 1.58
CA ASN A 34 -9.34 4.18 2.36
C ASN A 34 -8.01 4.22 1.57
N LEU A 35 -7.73 3.19 0.77
CA LEU A 35 -6.53 3.14 -0.09
C LEU A 35 -6.60 4.12 -1.28
N LEU A 36 -7.79 4.37 -1.81
CA LEU A 36 -7.99 5.38 -2.86
C LEU A 36 -7.85 6.79 -2.29
N ASP A 37 -8.33 7.03 -1.08
CA ASP A 37 -8.15 8.30 -0.37
C ASP A 37 -6.65 8.52 -0.07
N GLU A 38 -5.93 7.50 0.43
CA GLU A 38 -4.47 7.56 0.64
C GLU A 38 -3.74 7.85 -0.69
N LYS A 39 -4.14 7.20 -1.79
CA LYS A 39 -3.58 7.45 -3.13
C LYS A 39 -3.74 8.93 -3.52
N SER A 40 -4.94 9.49 -3.36
CA SER A 40 -5.21 10.89 -3.71
C SER A 40 -4.35 11.84 -2.90
N CYS A 41 -4.31 11.67 -1.57
CA CYS A 41 -3.46 12.50 -0.69
C CYS A 41 -1.98 12.45 -1.11
N LEU A 42 -1.47 11.26 -1.46
CA LEU A 42 -0.08 11.09 -1.91
C LEU A 42 0.19 11.73 -3.29
N GLU A 43 -0.80 11.75 -4.18
CA GLU A 43 -0.71 12.43 -5.49
C GLU A 43 -0.73 13.96 -5.33
N ASP A 44 -1.53 14.46 -4.39
CA ASP A 44 -1.57 15.87 -4.01
C ASP A 44 -0.25 16.32 -3.38
N GLU A 45 0.26 15.56 -2.41
CA GLU A 45 1.58 15.81 -1.80
C GLU A 45 2.68 15.77 -2.86
N ALA A 46 2.67 14.79 -3.78
CA ALA A 46 3.66 14.69 -4.86
C ALA A 46 3.60 15.88 -5.84
N SER A 47 2.44 16.52 -5.98
CA SER A 47 2.27 17.68 -6.84
C SER A 47 2.83 18.96 -6.23
N CYS A 48 3.18 18.94 -4.94
CA CYS A 48 3.80 20.07 -4.26
C CYS A 48 5.17 20.42 -4.87
N ALA A 49 5.29 21.67 -5.33
CA ALA A 49 6.47 22.16 -6.06
C ALA A 49 7.72 22.24 -5.18
N THR A 50 7.57 22.36 -3.85
CA THR A 50 8.67 22.53 -2.88
C THR A 50 9.40 21.23 -2.57
N LEU A 51 8.87 20.07 -2.98
CA LEU A 51 9.48 18.78 -2.72
C LEU A 51 10.64 18.48 -3.68
N SER A 52 11.67 17.83 -3.13
CA SER A 52 12.73 17.23 -3.95
C SER A 52 12.17 16.19 -4.93
N SER A 53 12.87 15.99 -6.04
CA SER A 53 12.54 14.97 -7.04
C SER A 53 12.49 13.56 -6.44
N THR A 54 13.40 13.24 -5.52
CA THR A 54 13.45 11.95 -4.82
C THR A 54 12.23 11.75 -3.92
N THR A 55 11.84 12.77 -3.14
CA THR A 55 10.66 12.71 -2.28
C THR A 55 9.39 12.56 -3.13
N ARG A 56 9.27 13.33 -4.21
CA ARG A 56 8.16 13.24 -5.18
C ARG A 56 8.05 11.84 -5.78
N ALA A 57 9.17 11.24 -6.19
CA ALA A 57 9.20 9.88 -6.73
C ALA A 57 8.75 8.84 -5.68
N THR A 58 9.08 9.04 -4.41
CA THR A 58 8.64 8.17 -3.31
C THR A 58 7.13 8.28 -3.09
N PHE A 59 6.55 9.48 -3.06
CA PHE A 59 5.11 9.66 -2.96
C PHE A 59 4.36 9.03 -4.13
N ARG A 60 4.81 9.26 -5.38
CA ARG A 60 4.23 8.61 -6.57
C ARG A 60 4.29 7.09 -6.50
N ARG A 61 5.41 6.51 -6.05
CA ARG A 61 5.53 5.04 -5.87
C ARG A 61 4.55 4.51 -4.84
N ARG A 62 4.35 5.23 -3.73
CA ARG A 62 3.37 4.88 -2.69
C ARG A 62 1.94 4.98 -3.22
N ALA A 63 1.59 6.08 -3.90
CA ALA A 63 0.28 6.28 -4.54
C ALA A 63 -0.05 5.14 -5.51
N CYS A 64 0.88 4.78 -6.40
CA CYS A 64 0.75 3.65 -7.31
C CYS A 64 0.54 2.32 -6.57
N ARG A 65 1.22 2.10 -5.43
CA ARG A 65 1.05 0.89 -4.63
C ARG A 65 -0.33 0.83 -3.97
N ALA A 66 -0.80 1.94 -3.43
CA ALA A 66 -2.13 2.06 -2.82
C ALA A 66 -3.22 1.80 -3.88
N GLY A 67 -3.14 2.44 -5.04
CA GLY A 67 -4.07 2.22 -6.16
C GLY A 67 -4.10 0.77 -6.65
N ARG A 68 -2.94 0.11 -6.79
CA ARG A 68 -2.90 -1.32 -7.15
C ARG A 68 -3.56 -2.21 -6.11
N ARG A 69 -3.38 -1.93 -4.82
CA ARG A 69 -4.02 -2.70 -3.74
C ARG A 69 -5.53 -2.49 -3.71
N ALA A 70 -6.00 -1.25 -3.87
CA ALA A 70 -7.42 -0.95 -3.99
C ALA A 70 -8.03 -1.70 -5.17
N ARG A 71 -7.38 -1.67 -6.34
CA ARG A 71 -7.82 -2.41 -7.53
C ARG A 71 -7.95 -3.91 -7.27
N LEU A 72 -6.98 -4.54 -6.60
CA LEU A 72 -7.06 -5.97 -6.26
C LEU A 72 -8.27 -6.26 -5.36
N LEU A 73 -8.52 -5.44 -4.34
CA LEU A 73 -9.67 -5.61 -3.45
C LEU A 73 -11.02 -5.44 -4.15
N LEU A 74 -11.08 -4.58 -5.16
CA LEU A 74 -12.30 -4.33 -5.95
C LEU A 74 -12.55 -5.41 -7.02
N LEU A 75 -11.49 -6.03 -7.55
CA LEU A 75 -11.61 -7.10 -8.56
C LEU A 75 -11.81 -8.49 -7.95
N ASP A 76 -11.47 -8.70 -6.68
CA ASP A 76 -11.74 -9.93 -5.91
C ASP A 76 -13.22 -10.06 -5.44
N VAL A 77 -14.16 -9.38 -6.11
CA VAL A 77 -15.60 -9.57 -5.88
C VAL A 77 -16.05 -10.81 -6.67
N PRO A 78 -16.47 -11.90 -6.01
CA PRO A 78 -17.04 -13.04 -6.72
C PRO A 78 -18.32 -12.55 -7.43
N ALA A 79 -18.41 -12.85 -8.74
CA ALA A 79 -19.57 -12.56 -9.57
C ALA A 79 -20.83 -13.30 -9.07
#